data_AF-A0A8S3BXN4-F1
#
_entry.id   AF-A0A8S3BXN4-F1
#
_cell.length_a   1.000
_cell.length_b   1.000
_cell.length_c   1.000
_cell.angle_alpha   90.00
_cell.angle_beta   90.00
_cell.angle_gamma   90.00
#
_symmetry.space_group_name_H-M   'P 1'
#
loop_
_entity.id
_entity.type
_entity.pdbx_description
1 polymer ?
#
loop_
_entity_poly.entity_id
_entity_poly.type
_entity_poly.pdbx_seq_one_letter_code
_entity_poly.pdbx_strand_id
1 'polypeptide(L)'
;YPSERFEGARIKGLFEQPNVLKAFKKELHQPPNHQAFISSIQIAELHIVYHPDLWQCYQEIKKRLETELQSVEIYNPTNEVHWQESLSNGLPILNSTMGEVWLYHGTSESGLNSILQSGFNPLEYCKYEYMLNYIRRGIGPLGRGTYLTDNFAKSATYVNAMMEDDEIPRHILVCRVLLGTIKVAPRKDRTGYDNTDLCTEGFHPVYGPRQDA
;
A
#
# COMPACT_ATOMS: atom_id res chain seq x y z
N TYR A 1 23.64 11.03 -13.85
CA TYR A 1 23.11 10.40 -15.07
C TYR A 1 22.16 9.25 -14.71
N PRO A 2 20.86 9.51 -14.51
CA PRO A 2 19.86 8.45 -14.47
C PRO A 2 19.57 8.04 -15.92
N SER A 3 20.17 6.96 -16.40
CA SER A 3 19.72 6.34 -17.65
C SER A 3 18.63 5.34 -17.31
N GLU A 4 17.52 5.38 -18.05
CA GLU A 4 16.33 4.54 -17.84
C GLU A 4 16.68 3.04 -17.78
N ARG A 5 17.68 2.65 -18.58
CA ARG A 5 18.20 1.28 -18.67
C ARG A 5 18.86 0.80 -17.37
N PHE A 6 19.43 1.71 -16.56
CA PHE A 6 19.98 1.37 -15.25
C PHE A 6 18.92 1.31 -14.15
N GLU A 7 17.88 2.14 -14.18
CA GLU A 7 16.78 2.03 -13.20
C GLU A 7 15.92 0.79 -13.46
N GLY A 8 15.63 0.45 -14.71
CA GLY A 8 14.99 -0.83 -15.04
C GLY A 8 15.79 -2.04 -14.55
N ALA A 9 17.12 -2.03 -14.73
CA ALA A 9 18.02 -3.05 -14.20
C ALA A 9 18.10 -3.03 -12.65
N ARG A 10 17.99 -1.88 -12.00
CA ARG A 10 18.04 -1.74 -10.54
C ARG A 10 16.74 -2.13 -9.86
N ILE A 11 15.59 -1.81 -10.44
CA ILE A 11 14.27 -2.27 -9.99
C ILE A 11 14.16 -3.79 -10.20
N LYS A 12 14.57 -4.30 -11.37
CA LYS A 12 14.69 -5.73 -11.62
C LYS A 12 15.62 -6.39 -10.59
N GLY A 13 16.81 -5.85 -10.35
CA GLY A 13 17.76 -6.35 -9.34
C GLY A 13 17.25 -6.25 -7.90
N LEU A 14 16.35 -5.32 -7.58
CA LEU A 14 15.65 -5.21 -6.28
C LEU A 14 14.56 -6.28 -6.12
N PHE A 15 13.82 -6.61 -7.17
CA PHE A 15 12.83 -7.69 -7.18
C PHE A 15 13.46 -9.09 -7.27
N GLU A 16 14.58 -9.21 -8.00
CA GLU A 16 15.43 -10.40 -8.07
C GLU A 16 16.31 -10.55 -6.82
N GLN A 17 16.29 -9.62 -5.85
CA GLN A 17 16.84 -9.91 -4.54
C GLN A 17 16.13 -11.14 -3.97
N PRO A 18 16.88 -12.15 -3.49
CA PRO A 18 16.29 -13.41 -3.04
C PRO A 18 15.15 -13.21 -2.04
N ASN A 19 15.20 -12.18 -1.21
CA ASN A 19 14.26 -11.95 -0.12
C ASN A 19 12.84 -11.56 -0.58
N VAL A 20 12.68 -10.75 -1.64
CA VAL A 20 11.34 -10.37 -2.14
C VAL A 20 10.64 -11.59 -2.73
N LEU A 21 11.26 -12.22 -3.73
CA LEU A 21 10.69 -13.40 -4.37
C LEU A 21 10.54 -14.59 -3.40
N LYS A 22 11.41 -14.72 -2.38
CA LYS A 22 11.30 -15.74 -1.33
C LYS A 22 10.21 -15.43 -0.31
N ALA A 23 9.94 -14.16 0.02
CA ALA A 23 8.83 -13.78 0.87
C ALA A 23 7.49 -14.13 0.19
N PHE A 24 7.29 -13.70 -1.07
CA PHE A 24 6.13 -14.08 -1.88
C PHE A 24 5.98 -15.60 -2.02
N LYS A 25 7.06 -16.31 -2.40
CA LYS A 25 7.01 -17.77 -2.51
C LYS A 25 6.70 -18.44 -1.17
N LYS A 26 7.20 -17.93 -0.04
CA LYS A 26 6.87 -18.49 1.28
C LYS A 26 5.40 -18.30 1.61
N GLU A 27 4.82 -17.13 1.36
CA GLU A 27 3.39 -16.85 1.63
C GLU A 27 2.47 -17.80 0.83
N LEU A 28 2.79 -18.04 -0.45
CA LEU A 28 2.08 -18.98 -1.31
C LEU A 28 2.13 -20.44 -0.81
N HIS A 29 3.27 -20.87 -0.24
CA HIS A 29 3.47 -22.27 0.17
C HIS A 29 3.15 -22.53 1.65
N GLN A 30 2.98 -21.48 2.47
CA GLN A 30 2.70 -21.55 3.91
C GLN A 30 1.70 -20.45 4.35
N PRO A 31 0.45 -20.48 3.86
CA PRO A 31 -0.56 -19.49 4.26
C PRO A 31 -0.90 -19.61 5.76
N PRO A 32 -1.17 -18.50 6.47
CA PRO A 32 -1.59 -18.51 7.86
C PRO A 32 -2.86 -19.35 8.11
N ASN A 33 -2.88 -20.13 9.21
CA ASN A 33 -3.94 -21.10 9.54
C ASN A 33 -5.38 -20.53 9.62
N HIS A 34 -5.57 -19.22 9.67
CA HIS A 34 -6.87 -18.55 9.66
C HIS A 34 -7.34 -18.15 8.24
N GLN A 35 -6.70 -18.66 7.19
CA GLN A 35 -6.95 -18.31 5.78
C GLN A 35 -7.07 -19.56 4.88
N ALA A 36 -7.97 -20.48 5.26
CA ALA A 36 -8.13 -21.82 4.65
C ALA A 36 -8.48 -21.86 3.13
N PHE A 37 -8.61 -20.71 2.46
CA PHE A 37 -8.87 -20.57 1.03
C PHE A 37 -7.74 -19.86 0.24
N ILE A 38 -6.61 -19.54 0.87
CA ILE A 38 -5.51 -18.80 0.20
C ILE A 38 -4.42 -19.73 -0.38
N SER A 39 -4.43 -21.01 0.01
CA SER A 39 -3.61 -22.07 -0.59
C SER A 39 -3.90 -22.35 -2.07
N SER A 40 -4.90 -21.71 -2.68
CA SER A 40 -5.22 -21.80 -4.11
C SER A 40 -4.74 -20.62 -4.95
N ILE A 41 -4.17 -19.55 -4.36
CA ILE A 41 -3.70 -18.41 -5.15
C ILE A 41 -2.49 -18.83 -5.98
N GLN A 42 -2.62 -18.75 -7.31
CA GLN A 42 -1.54 -18.95 -8.26
C GLN A 42 -1.15 -17.61 -8.87
N ILE A 43 0.11 -17.19 -8.70
CA ILE A 43 0.64 -16.03 -9.42
C ILE A 43 0.93 -16.46 -10.85
N ALA A 44 0.05 -16.08 -11.79
CA ALA A 44 0.24 -16.34 -13.21
C ALA A 44 1.40 -15.49 -13.79
N GLU A 45 1.39 -14.19 -13.52
CA GLU A 45 2.34 -13.22 -14.08
C GLU A 45 2.77 -12.16 -13.07
N LEU A 46 3.91 -11.51 -13.33
CA LEU A 46 4.42 -10.37 -12.57
C LEU A 46 4.93 -9.31 -13.54
N HIS A 47 4.34 -8.11 -13.47
CA HIS A 47 4.66 -6.99 -14.35
C HIS A 47 5.31 -5.85 -13.57
N ILE A 48 6.37 -5.25 -14.12
CA ILE A 48 6.97 -4.02 -13.58
C ILE A 48 6.30 -2.83 -14.27
N VAL A 49 5.60 -2.01 -13.49
CA VAL A 49 5.00 -0.76 -13.99
C VAL A 49 6.09 0.29 -14.15
N TYR A 50 6.36 0.69 -15.40
CA TYR A 50 7.25 1.80 -15.71
C TYR A 50 6.43 3.02 -16.14
N HIS A 51 6.49 4.09 -15.34
CA HIS A 51 5.85 5.37 -15.64
C HIS A 51 6.80 6.51 -15.22
N PRO A 52 7.55 7.13 -16.16
CA PRO A 52 8.64 8.04 -15.82
C PRO A 52 8.15 9.32 -15.11
N ASP A 53 6.99 9.85 -15.47
CA ASP A 53 6.46 11.09 -14.89
C ASP A 53 6.00 10.88 -13.44
N LEU A 54 5.28 9.77 -13.17
CA LEU A 54 4.90 9.39 -11.81
C LEU A 54 6.13 9.05 -10.97
N TRP A 55 7.18 8.46 -11.57
CA TRP A 55 8.44 8.20 -10.89
C TRP A 55 9.19 9.50 -10.54
N GLN A 56 9.21 10.49 -11.43
CA GLN A 56 9.79 11.80 -11.13
C GLN A 56 9.04 12.48 -9.98
N CYS A 57 7.70 12.54 -10.03
CA CYS A 57 6.86 13.07 -8.96
C CYS A 57 7.17 12.38 -7.61
N TYR A 58 7.31 11.05 -7.62
CA TYR A 58 7.71 10.27 -6.44
C TYR A 58 9.10 10.69 -5.90
N GLN A 59 10.10 10.91 -6.76
CA GLN A 59 11.44 11.35 -6.33
C GLN A 59 11.43 12.79 -5.77
N GLU A 60 10.61 13.68 -6.32
CA GLU A 60 10.44 15.05 -5.83
C GLU A 60 9.79 15.07 -4.45
N ILE A 61 8.71 14.29 -4.24
CA ILE A 61 8.08 14.11 -2.93
C ILE A 61 9.08 13.50 -1.92
N LYS A 62 9.84 12.48 -2.34
CA LYS A 62 10.89 11.85 -1.51
C LYS A 62 11.91 12.85 -1.01
N LYS A 63 12.46 13.70 -1.87
CA LYS A 63 13.44 14.72 -1.50
C LYS A 63 12.85 15.79 -0.55
N ARG A 64 11.60 16.20 -0.78
CA ARG A 64 10.90 17.13 0.12
C ARG A 64 10.73 16.52 1.50
N LEU A 65 10.24 15.28 1.57
CA LEU A 65 10.03 14.54 2.81
C LEU A 65 11.35 14.33 3.58
N GLU A 66 12.44 14.01 2.90
CA GLU A 66 13.77 13.87 3.53
C GLU A 66 14.21 15.19 4.20
N THR A 67 13.97 16.33 3.54
CA THR A 67 14.27 17.67 4.10
C THR A 67 13.39 17.97 5.32
N GLU A 68 12.10 17.62 5.24
CA GLU A 68 11.13 17.83 6.31
C GLU A 68 11.49 17.01 7.57
N LEU A 69 11.70 15.70 7.43
CA LEU A 69 12.07 14.80 8.52
C LEU A 69 13.38 15.20 9.20
N GLN A 70 14.37 15.67 8.43
CA GLN A 70 15.61 16.22 8.98
C GLN A 70 15.39 17.48 9.80
N SER A 71 14.47 18.36 9.38
CA SER A 71 14.18 19.62 10.10
C SER A 71 13.44 19.43 11.43
N VAL A 72 12.77 18.29 11.62
CA VAL A 72 12.08 17.89 12.85
C VAL A 72 12.78 16.74 13.60
N GLU A 73 14.02 16.42 13.23
CA GLU A 73 14.87 15.38 13.86
C GLU A 73 14.25 13.97 13.93
N ILE A 74 13.41 13.61 12.95
CA ILE A 74 12.79 12.27 12.86
C ILE A 74 13.66 11.33 12.01
N TYR A 75 14.26 10.32 12.67
CA TYR A 75 15.18 9.35 12.03
C TYR A 75 14.64 7.91 11.89
N ASN A 76 13.48 7.60 12.48
CA ASN A 76 12.78 6.32 12.31
C ASN A 76 11.25 6.53 12.36
N PRO A 77 10.66 7.16 11.33
CA PRO A 77 9.21 7.38 11.24
C PRO A 77 8.35 6.12 11.40
N THR A 78 8.89 4.94 11.10
CA THR A 78 8.15 3.66 11.15
C THR A 78 8.11 3.00 12.53
N ASN A 79 8.66 3.63 13.57
CA ASN A 79 8.81 3.02 14.90
C ASN A 79 7.48 2.61 15.57
N GLU A 80 6.38 3.32 15.26
CA GLU A 80 5.04 3.03 15.82
C GLU A 80 4.19 2.09 14.93
N VAL A 81 4.75 1.57 13.84
CA VAL A 81 4.03 0.66 12.94
C VAL A 81 4.27 -0.79 13.34
N HIS A 82 3.22 -1.47 13.79
CA HIS A 82 3.25 -2.91 14.03
C HIS A 82 3.01 -3.65 12.71
N TRP A 83 4.11 -4.10 12.12
CA TRP A 83 4.14 -4.95 10.92
C TRP A 83 3.71 -6.38 11.25
N GLN A 84 2.98 -7.04 10.34
CA GLN A 84 2.57 -8.42 10.53
C GLN A 84 3.76 -9.38 10.35
N GLU A 85 4.11 -10.10 11.42
CA GLU A 85 5.30 -10.98 11.51
C GLU A 85 5.31 -12.21 10.56
N SER A 86 4.29 -12.39 9.71
CA SER A 86 4.09 -13.62 8.94
C SER A 86 5.17 -13.92 7.88
N LEU A 87 6.00 -12.93 7.53
CA LEU A 87 7.07 -13.06 6.54
C LEU A 87 8.45 -12.89 7.17
N SER A 88 9.04 -14.02 7.55
CA SER A 88 10.42 -14.13 8.04
C SER A 88 11.42 -13.33 7.20
N ASN A 89 12.10 -12.39 7.86
CA ASN A 89 13.27 -11.63 7.42
C ASN A 89 13.01 -10.46 6.44
N GLY A 90 12.37 -9.40 6.94
CA GLY A 90 12.84 -8.04 6.64
C GLY A 90 12.25 -7.36 5.40
N LEU A 91 10.97 -7.60 5.11
CA LEU A 91 10.17 -6.69 4.30
C LEU A 91 9.06 -6.11 5.18
N PRO A 92 8.69 -4.83 5.00
CA PRO A 92 8.81 -4.11 3.74
C PRO A 92 9.73 -2.87 3.70
N ILE A 93 10.52 -2.60 4.74
CA ILE A 93 11.28 -1.34 4.84
C ILE A 93 12.43 -1.28 3.81
N LEU A 94 12.31 -0.33 2.87
CA LEU A 94 13.29 0.02 1.85
C LEU A 94 14.27 1.10 2.34
N ASN A 95 13.77 2.06 3.12
CA ASN A 95 14.58 3.05 3.81
C ASN A 95 13.92 3.43 5.15
N SER A 96 14.53 3.03 6.25
CA SER A 96 14.02 3.28 7.60
C SER A 96 14.04 4.76 7.98
N THR A 97 14.94 5.58 7.44
CA THR A 97 15.05 7.00 7.84
C THR A 97 13.91 7.85 7.31
N MET A 98 13.29 7.44 6.20
CA MET A 98 12.14 8.13 5.59
C MET A 98 10.82 7.37 5.74
N GLY A 99 10.86 6.12 6.20
CA GLY A 99 9.71 5.22 6.15
C GLY A 99 9.33 4.85 4.72
N GLU A 100 10.32 4.65 3.84
CA GLU A 100 10.07 4.10 2.49
C GLU A 100 9.82 2.60 2.63
N VAL A 101 8.68 2.11 2.14
CA VAL A 101 8.25 0.73 2.30
C VAL A 101 7.59 0.17 1.04
N TRP A 102 7.52 -1.16 0.92
CA TRP A 102 6.58 -1.86 0.05
C TRP A 102 5.23 -2.13 0.74
N LEU A 103 4.10 -1.81 0.12
CA LEU A 103 2.76 -2.21 0.60
C LEU A 103 1.90 -2.73 -0.55
N TYR A 104 0.97 -3.61 -0.23
CA TYR A 104 -0.02 -4.13 -1.16
C TYR A 104 -1.24 -3.22 -1.29
N HIS A 105 -1.78 -3.10 -2.51
CA HIS A 105 -3.07 -2.49 -2.79
C HIS A 105 -3.90 -3.38 -3.73
N GLY A 106 -5.14 -3.65 -3.34
CA GLY A 106 -6.12 -4.44 -4.10
C GLY A 106 -7.30 -3.55 -4.48
N THR A 107 -7.73 -3.64 -5.72
CA THR A 107 -8.74 -2.75 -6.31
C THR A 107 -9.44 -3.43 -7.49
N SER A 108 -10.47 -2.80 -8.06
CA SER A 108 -11.11 -3.27 -9.30
C SER A 108 -10.20 -3.08 -10.50
N GLU A 109 -10.47 -3.77 -11.61
CA GLU A 109 -9.77 -3.56 -12.89
C GLU A 109 -9.83 -2.09 -13.36
N SER A 110 -10.99 -1.43 -13.20
CA SER A 110 -11.14 0.00 -13.50
C SER A 110 -10.27 0.90 -12.61
N GLY A 111 -10.14 0.56 -11.32
CA GLY A 111 -9.26 1.25 -10.38
C GLY A 111 -7.78 1.03 -10.72
N LEU A 112 -7.40 -0.21 -11.06
CA LEU A 112 -6.06 -0.56 -11.54
C LEU A 112 -5.69 0.26 -12.77
N ASN A 113 -6.51 0.22 -13.82
CA ASN A 113 -6.24 0.93 -15.07
C ASN A 113 -6.09 2.44 -14.86
N SER A 114 -6.92 3.03 -13.98
CA SER A 114 -6.77 4.44 -13.60
C SER A 114 -5.45 4.71 -12.87
N ILE A 115 -5.09 3.89 -11.87
CA ILE A 115 -3.82 4.03 -11.13
C ILE A 115 -2.60 3.87 -12.06
N LEU A 116 -2.65 2.94 -13.02
CA LEU A 116 -1.58 2.75 -14.00
C LEU A 116 -1.45 3.93 -14.98
N GLN A 117 -2.55 4.64 -15.27
CA GLN A 117 -2.56 5.77 -16.20
C GLN A 117 -2.18 7.10 -15.54
N SER A 118 -2.72 7.41 -14.35
CA SER A 118 -2.60 8.73 -13.70
C SER A 118 -2.13 8.69 -12.25
N GLY A 119 -1.83 7.51 -11.69
CA GLY A 119 -1.40 7.35 -10.31
C GLY A 119 -2.56 7.35 -9.30
N PHE A 120 -2.23 7.33 -8.01
CA PHE A 120 -3.23 7.26 -6.94
C PHE A 120 -3.96 8.59 -6.74
N ASN A 121 -5.23 8.66 -7.14
CA ASN A 121 -6.10 9.83 -6.90
C ASN A 121 -7.27 9.52 -5.95
N PRO A 122 -7.06 9.42 -4.61
CA PRO A 122 -8.12 9.10 -3.66
C PRO A 122 -9.24 10.16 -3.64
N LEU A 123 -8.94 11.41 -3.98
CA LEU A 123 -9.95 12.47 -4.12
C LEU A 123 -10.91 12.18 -5.27
N GLU A 124 -10.48 11.49 -6.33
CA GLU A 124 -11.33 11.11 -7.45
C GLU A 124 -12.11 9.83 -7.16
N TYR A 125 -11.44 8.80 -6.66
CA TYR A 125 -12.10 7.52 -6.35
C TYR A 125 -13.14 7.63 -5.23
N CYS A 126 -13.00 8.59 -4.32
CA CYS A 126 -13.96 8.86 -3.25
C CYS A 126 -15.05 9.91 -3.60
N LYS A 127 -15.21 10.33 -4.87
CA LYS A 127 -16.24 11.32 -5.28
C LYS A 127 -17.67 10.80 -5.27
N TYR A 128 -17.88 9.49 -5.44
CA TYR A 128 -19.21 8.89 -5.63
C TYR A 128 -20.00 8.71 -4.32
N GLU A 129 -20.04 9.76 -3.51
CA GLU A 129 -20.67 9.84 -2.18
C GLU A 129 -22.20 9.68 -2.23
N TYR A 130 -22.81 9.76 -3.42
CA TYR A 130 -24.25 9.89 -3.65
C TYR A 130 -24.96 8.60 -4.08
N MET A 131 -24.26 7.47 -4.30
CA MET A 131 -24.90 6.24 -4.80
C MET A 131 -25.18 5.16 -3.73
N LEU A 132 -24.66 5.29 -2.51
CA LEU A 132 -24.82 4.28 -1.44
C LEU A 132 -25.52 4.87 -0.21
N ASN A 133 -26.86 4.91 -0.27
CA ASN A 133 -27.75 5.46 0.76
C ASN A 133 -27.70 4.77 2.16
N TYR A 134 -26.81 3.81 2.40
CA TYR A 134 -26.87 2.92 3.58
C TYR A 134 -25.59 2.72 4.40
N ILE A 135 -24.42 3.28 4.03
CA ILE A 135 -23.26 3.33 4.96
C ILE A 135 -22.70 4.76 5.00
N ARG A 136 -22.72 5.33 6.21
CA ARG A 136 -22.50 6.76 6.46
C ARG A 136 -21.04 7.17 6.30
N ARG A 137 -20.81 8.16 5.43
CA ARG A 137 -19.67 9.10 5.32
C ARG A 137 -18.28 8.61 5.79
N GLY A 138 -17.43 8.27 4.81
CA GLY A 138 -16.34 9.23 4.57
C GLY A 138 -14.87 8.78 4.44
N ILE A 139 -14.41 7.65 3.89
CA ILE A 139 -15.02 6.42 3.39
C ILE A 139 -14.00 5.31 3.70
N GLY A 140 -14.36 4.34 4.55
CA GLY A 140 -13.42 3.36 5.11
C GLY A 140 -13.07 3.67 6.58
N PRO A 141 -12.40 2.76 7.33
CA PRO A 141 -12.28 2.89 8.79
C PRO A 141 -11.34 4.02 9.30
N LEU A 142 -10.69 4.76 8.40
CA LEU A 142 -9.73 5.83 8.65
C LEU A 142 -9.99 7.07 7.75
N GLY A 143 -11.22 7.24 7.25
CA GLY A 143 -11.56 8.34 6.34
C GLY A 143 -11.17 8.10 4.86
N ARG A 144 -11.34 9.11 3.99
CA ARG A 144 -11.00 9.03 2.55
C ARG A 144 -9.48 8.94 2.37
N GLY A 145 -9.04 7.98 1.57
CA GLY A 145 -7.63 7.83 1.25
C GLY A 145 -7.35 6.58 0.42
N THR A 146 -6.10 6.42 -0.01
CA THR A 146 -5.63 5.16 -0.58
C THR A 146 -5.32 4.20 0.57
N TYR A 147 -6.03 3.08 0.64
CA TYR A 147 -5.77 2.05 1.64
C TYR A 147 -4.73 1.06 1.11
N LEU A 148 -3.61 0.95 1.81
CA LEU A 148 -2.58 -0.06 1.54
C LEU A 148 -2.36 -0.94 2.77
N THR A 149 -1.71 -2.09 2.61
CA THR A 149 -1.46 -3.03 3.70
C THR A 149 -0.21 -3.86 3.46
N ASP A 150 0.45 -4.27 4.53
CA ASP A 150 1.58 -5.19 4.60
C ASP A 150 1.20 -6.68 4.41
N ASN A 151 -0.10 -6.98 4.44
CA ASN A 151 -0.66 -8.33 4.37
C ASN A 151 -1.30 -8.57 2.99
N PHE A 152 -0.68 -9.44 2.17
CA PHE A 152 -1.14 -9.76 0.81
C PHE A 152 -2.57 -10.31 0.79
N ALA A 153 -2.88 -11.25 1.68
CA ALA A 153 -4.20 -11.86 1.82
C ALA A 153 -5.32 -10.84 2.09
N LYS A 154 -5.06 -9.84 2.95
CA LYS A 154 -6.00 -8.73 3.18
C LYS A 154 -6.18 -7.89 1.92
N SER A 155 -5.10 -7.65 1.16
CA SER A 155 -5.19 -6.97 -0.14
C SER A 155 -6.08 -7.72 -1.13
N ALA A 156 -5.93 -9.05 -1.21
CA ALA A 156 -6.70 -9.91 -2.10
C ALA A 156 -8.22 -9.86 -1.84
N THR A 157 -8.67 -9.66 -0.59
CA THR A 157 -10.12 -9.53 -0.30
C THR A 157 -10.77 -8.35 -1.01
N TYR A 158 -10.03 -7.28 -1.34
CA TYR A 158 -10.56 -6.12 -2.06
C TYR A 158 -10.68 -6.35 -3.56
N VAL A 159 -9.99 -7.36 -4.10
CA VAL A 159 -10.09 -7.76 -5.52
C VAL A 159 -11.26 -8.75 -5.69
N ASN A 160 -11.38 -9.72 -4.78
CA ASN A 160 -12.45 -10.74 -4.83
C ASN A 160 -13.85 -10.13 -4.62
N ALA A 161 -14.00 -9.08 -3.81
CA ALA A 161 -15.30 -8.50 -3.47
C ALA A 161 -16.00 -7.76 -4.64
N MET A 162 -15.40 -7.73 -5.84
CA MET A 162 -15.87 -6.97 -6.99
C MET A 162 -16.26 -7.84 -8.20
N MET A 163 -16.07 -9.17 -8.13
CA MET A 163 -16.28 -10.10 -9.23
C MET A 163 -17.01 -11.35 -8.73
N GLU A 164 -18.09 -11.76 -9.41
CA GLU A 164 -18.79 -13.04 -9.13
C GLU A 164 -18.18 -14.22 -9.90
N ASP A 165 -17.27 -13.96 -10.84
CA ASP A 165 -16.62 -14.95 -11.69
C ASP A 165 -15.21 -15.30 -11.15
N ASP A 166 -14.90 -16.59 -11.10
CA ASP A 166 -13.62 -17.14 -10.66
C ASP A 166 -12.61 -17.32 -11.81
N GLU A 167 -13.02 -17.18 -13.08
CA GLU A 167 -12.11 -17.30 -14.23
C GLU A 167 -11.34 -16.00 -14.57
N ILE A 168 -11.75 -14.85 -14.01
CA ILE A 168 -11.14 -13.54 -14.33
C ILE A 168 -9.82 -13.34 -13.57
N PRO A 169 -8.69 -13.05 -14.25
CA PRO A 169 -7.40 -12.77 -13.60
C PRO A 169 -7.45 -11.62 -12.60
N ARG A 170 -7.04 -11.90 -11.36
CA ARG A 170 -7.09 -10.96 -10.23
C ARG A 170 -5.74 -10.27 -10.04
N HIS A 171 -5.76 -8.95 -9.98
CA HIS A 171 -4.57 -8.10 -9.96
C HIS A 171 -4.36 -7.44 -8.59
N ILE A 172 -3.13 -7.49 -8.07
CA ILE A 172 -2.72 -6.81 -6.83
C ILE A 172 -1.48 -5.98 -7.14
N LEU A 173 -1.51 -4.71 -6.72
CA LEU A 173 -0.37 -3.80 -6.85
C LEU A 173 0.58 -3.97 -5.66
N VAL A 174 1.89 -3.99 -5.95
CA VAL A 174 2.97 -3.93 -4.96
C VAL A 174 3.58 -2.52 -5.04
N CYS A 175 3.14 -1.65 -4.15
CA CYS A 175 3.39 -0.22 -4.20
C CYS A 175 4.60 0.16 -3.35
N ARG A 176 5.46 1.02 -3.88
CA ARG A 176 6.48 1.72 -3.09
C ARG A 176 5.84 2.96 -2.46
N VAL A 177 5.89 3.06 -1.14
CA VAL A 177 5.17 4.07 -0.35
C VAL A 177 6.17 4.85 0.51
N LEU A 178 6.00 6.17 0.58
CA LEU A 178 6.70 7.04 1.50
C LEU A 178 5.79 7.29 2.69
N LEU A 179 6.17 6.82 3.88
CA LEU A 179 5.34 6.99 5.08
C LEU A 179 5.66 8.26 5.85
N GLY A 180 6.90 8.79 5.87
CA GLY A 180 7.18 10.04 6.58
C GLY A 180 6.66 10.07 8.01
N THR A 181 6.30 11.22 8.56
CA THR A 181 5.65 11.30 9.89
C THR A 181 4.28 10.62 9.87
N ILE A 182 4.13 9.54 10.63
CA ILE A 182 2.91 8.69 10.66
C ILE A 182 1.98 9.12 11.78
N LYS A 183 0.68 9.27 11.50
CA LYS A 183 -0.33 9.45 12.55
C LYS A 183 -0.91 8.10 12.94
N VAL A 184 -0.70 7.66 14.18
CA VAL A 184 -1.39 6.47 14.71
C VAL A 184 -2.84 6.84 15.05
N ALA A 185 -3.81 6.18 14.41
CA ALA A 185 -5.22 6.34 14.74
C ALA A 185 -5.56 5.57 16.03
N PRO A 186 -6.22 6.20 17.02
CA PRO A 186 -6.51 5.54 18.31
C PRO A 186 -7.51 4.38 18.16
N ARG A 187 -8.30 4.36 17.10
CA ARG A 187 -9.22 3.27 16.75
C ARG A 187 -9.51 3.26 15.25
N LYS A 188 -10.14 2.19 14.78
CA LYS A 188 -10.75 2.13 13.44
C LYS A 188 -12.24 2.40 13.59
N ASP A 189 -12.74 3.44 12.94
CA ASP A 189 -14.13 3.86 13.04
C ASP A 189 -14.62 4.39 11.69
N ARG A 190 -15.53 3.65 11.04
CA ARG A 190 -16.12 4.04 9.76
C ARG A 190 -17.10 5.22 9.87
N THR A 191 -17.46 5.62 11.08
CA THR A 191 -18.51 6.62 11.37
C THR A 191 -18.02 7.80 12.22
N GLY A 192 -16.85 7.68 12.85
CA GLY A 192 -16.29 8.64 13.79
C GLY A 192 -15.12 9.47 13.27
N TYR A 193 -14.81 9.37 11.97
CA TYR A 193 -13.88 10.25 11.28
C TYR A 193 -14.62 10.94 10.13
N ASP A 194 -14.81 12.25 10.23
CA ASP A 194 -15.15 13.04 9.05
C ASP A 194 -13.91 13.12 8.14
N ASN A 195 -14.13 13.51 6.90
CA ASN A 195 -13.18 13.36 5.78
C ASN A 195 -11.84 14.10 5.96
N THR A 196 -11.70 14.90 7.02
CA THR A 196 -10.57 15.78 7.35
C THR A 196 -9.82 15.42 8.63
N ASP A 197 -10.38 14.59 9.52
CA ASP A 197 -9.96 14.56 10.94
C ASP A 197 -8.59 13.88 11.18
N LEU A 198 -8.15 13.08 10.21
CA LEU A 198 -6.94 12.29 10.34
C LEU A 198 -5.73 12.85 9.57
N CYS A 199 -5.93 13.64 8.50
CA CYS A 199 -4.84 14.38 7.86
C CYS A 199 -4.59 15.71 8.59
N THR A 200 -3.95 15.63 9.75
CA THR A 200 -3.46 16.81 10.50
C THR A 200 -2.11 17.28 9.99
N GLU A 201 -1.85 18.58 10.12
CA GLU A 201 -0.57 19.22 9.78
C GLU A 201 0.63 18.48 10.40
N GLY A 202 1.71 18.33 9.63
CA GLY A 202 2.91 17.58 10.01
C GLY A 202 2.82 16.05 9.90
N PHE A 203 1.69 15.48 9.46
CA PHE A 203 1.52 14.04 9.24
C PHE A 203 1.23 13.69 7.78
N HIS A 204 1.70 12.52 7.35
CA HIS A 204 1.69 12.09 5.95
C HIS A 204 0.63 10.99 5.69
N PRO A 205 0.73 9.77 6.26
CA PRO A 205 -0.32 8.77 6.27
C PRO A 205 -0.92 8.61 7.68
N VAL A 206 -1.99 7.82 7.70
CA VAL A 206 -2.65 7.41 8.94
C VAL A 206 -2.49 5.89 9.09
N TYR A 207 -1.84 5.46 10.17
CA TYR A 207 -1.75 4.06 10.53
C TYR A 207 -2.88 3.67 11.47
N GLY A 208 -3.76 2.78 11.03
CA GLY A 208 -4.74 2.14 11.90
C GLY A 208 -4.18 0.83 12.46
N PRO A 209 -3.74 0.76 13.72
CA PRO A 209 -3.22 -0.48 14.32
C PRO A 209 -4.27 -1.58 14.31
N ARG A 210 -3.84 -2.84 14.36
CA ARG A 210 -4.76 -3.94 14.66
C ARG A 210 -5.24 -3.70 16.09
N GLN A 211 -6.55 -3.67 16.30
CA GLN A 211 -7.09 -3.85 17.64
C GLN A 211 -6.94 -5.34 17.90
N ASP A 212 -6.18 -5.70 18.93
CA ASP A 212 -5.98 -7.09 19.30
C ASP A 212 -7.34 -7.73 19.61
N ALA A 213 -7.51 -8.98 19.16
CA ALA A 213 -8.79 -9.70 19.15
C ALA A 213 -8.98 -10.55 20.41
#